data_AF-A0A858AT83-F1
#
_entry.id   AF-A0A858AT83-F1
#
_cell.length_a   1.000
_cell.length_b   1.000
_cell.length_c   1.000
_cell.angle_alpha   90.00
_cell.angle_beta   90.00
_cell.angle_gamma   90.00
#
_symmetry.space_group_name_H-M   'P 1'
#
loop_
_entity.id
_entity.type
_entity.pdbx_description
1 polymer ?
#
loop_
_entity_poly.entity_id
_entity_poly.type
_entity_poly.pdbx_seq_one_letter_code
_entity_poly.pdbx_strand_id
1 'polypeptide(L)'
;MIEKYSNFQSFFYERGYFKVEKLLKRINELAAIKKQRELTQSELEERTKLREEYIKLFRAGFEQQLENTVFVDENGNEIKRKKDK
;
A
#
# COMPACT_ATOMS: atom_id res chain seq x y z
N MET A 1 5.07 29.83 0.61
CA MET A 1 5.40 28.67 1.47
C MET A 1 4.29 27.60 1.49
N ILE A 2 3.00 27.97 1.37
CA ILE A 2 1.87 27.02 1.47
C ILE A 2 1.57 26.26 0.16
N GLU A 3 1.74 26.87 -1.02
CA GLU A 3 1.46 26.23 -2.32
C GLU A 3 2.37 25.03 -2.65
N LYS A 4 3.60 25.01 -2.12
CA LYS A 4 4.59 23.96 -2.41
C LYS A 4 4.21 22.62 -1.78
N TYR A 5 3.54 22.64 -0.63
CA TYR A 5 3.01 21.44 0.03
C TYR A 5 1.68 20.98 -0.56
N SER A 6 0.88 21.91 -1.09
CA SER A 6 -0.36 21.61 -1.81
C SER A 6 -0.11 20.81 -3.10
N ASN A 7 0.89 21.22 -3.89
CA ASN A 7 1.25 20.51 -5.13
C ASN A 7 1.94 19.16 -4.86
N PHE A 8 2.68 19.03 -3.76
CA PHE A 8 3.31 17.77 -3.36
C PHE A 8 2.29 16.76 -2.84
N GLN A 9 1.32 17.18 -2.02
CA GLN A 9 0.21 16.32 -1.63
C GLN A 9 -0.66 15.93 -2.83
N SER A 10 -0.99 16.87 -3.73
CA SER A 10 -1.77 16.57 -4.95
C SER A 10 -1.08 15.54 -5.84
N PHE A 11 0.23 15.69 -6.07
CA PHE A 11 1.01 14.79 -6.91
C PHE A 11 1.04 13.34 -6.38
N PHE A 12 1.13 13.18 -5.05
CA PHE A 12 1.09 11.86 -4.40
C PHE A 12 -0.34 11.28 -4.33
N TYR A 13 -1.36 12.12 -4.14
CA TYR A 13 -2.78 11.71 -4.16
C TYR A 13 -3.25 11.25 -5.53
N GLU A 14 -2.90 11.99 -6.60
CA GLU A 14 -3.43 11.76 -7.95
C GLU A 14 -2.88 10.49 -8.63
N ARG A 15 -1.66 10.06 -8.31
CA ARG A 15 -1.04 8.90 -9.00
C ARG A 15 -0.95 7.61 -8.20
N GLY A 16 -0.55 7.68 -6.93
CA GLY A 16 -0.30 6.48 -6.12
C GLY A 16 -1.52 6.07 -5.29
N TYR A 17 -2.11 7.05 -4.60
CA TYR A 17 -3.15 6.81 -3.61
C TYR A 17 -4.47 6.35 -4.24
N PHE A 18 -4.90 7.01 -5.32
CA PHE A 18 -6.11 6.67 -6.07
C PHE A 18 -6.09 5.24 -6.63
N LYS A 19 -4.92 4.73 -7.00
CA LYS A 19 -4.76 3.39 -7.54
C LYS A 19 -4.97 2.33 -6.45
N VAL A 20 -4.37 2.52 -5.28
CA VAL A 20 -4.52 1.61 -4.13
C VAL A 20 -5.97 1.58 -3.64
N GLU A 21 -6.62 2.73 -3.56
CA GLU A 21 -8.03 2.84 -3.12
C GLU A 21 -8.98 2.08 -4.05
N LYS A 22 -8.81 2.22 -5.37
CA LYS A 22 -9.59 1.47 -6.37
C LYS A 22 -9.41 -0.04 -6.25
N LEU A 23 -8.16 -0.50 -6.11
CA LEU A 23 -7.87 -1.93 -5.93
C LEU A 23 -8.53 -2.47 -4.67
N LEU A 24 -8.38 -1.76 -3.55
CA LEU A 24 -8.95 -2.16 -2.27
C LEU A 24 -10.47 -2.23 -2.32
N LYS A 25 -11.13 -1.24 -2.95
CA LYS A 25 -12.58 -1.23 -3.12
C LYS A 25 -13.06 -2.48 -3.89
N ARG A 26 -12.42 -2.78 -5.02
CA ARG A 26 -12.79 -3.96 -5.84
C ARG A 26 -12.53 -5.28 -5.11
N ILE A 27 -11.42 -5.38 -4.38
CA ILE A 27 -11.12 -6.56 -3.54
C ILE A 27 -12.21 -6.76 -2.47
N ASN A 28 -12.69 -5.67 -1.85
CA ASN A 28 -13.75 -5.71 -0.85
C ASN A 28 -15.11 -6.10 -1.44
N GLU A 29 -15.44 -5.61 -2.64
CA GLU A 29 -16.62 -6.04 -3.40
C GLU A 29 -16.59 -7.55 -3.64
N LEU A 30 -15.48 -8.09 -4.16
CA LEU A 30 -15.31 -9.53 -4.38
C LEU A 30 -15.36 -10.32 -3.06
N ALA A 31 -14.87 -9.75 -1.97
CA ALA A 31 -14.97 -10.38 -0.65
C ALA A 31 -16.42 -10.40 -0.12
N ALA A 32 -17.19 -9.35 -0.37
CA ALA A 32 -18.62 -9.30 -0.03
C ALA A 32 -19.43 -10.30 -0.87
N ILE A 33 -19.16 -10.38 -2.18
CA ILE A 33 -19.76 -11.38 -3.07
C ILE A 33 -19.45 -12.78 -2.55
N LYS A 34 -18.18 -13.08 -2.20
CA LYS A 34 -17.77 -14.37 -1.66
C LYS A 34 -18.57 -14.79 -0.40
N LYS A 35 -18.97 -13.81 0.43
CA LYS A 35 -19.78 -14.09 1.64
C LYS A 35 -21.23 -14.45 1.30
N GLN A 36 -21.75 -13.96 0.17
CA GLN A 36 -23.12 -14.21 -0.26
C GLN A 36 -23.23 -15.44 -1.17
N ARG A 37 -22.26 -15.65 -2.05
CA ARG A 37 -22.17 -16.78 -2.98
C ARG A 37 -20.72 -17.15 -3.24
N GLU A 38 -20.48 -18.35 -3.74
CA GLU A 38 -19.15 -18.70 -4.25
C GLU A 38 -18.74 -17.79 -5.43
N LEU A 39 -17.45 -17.50 -5.51
CA LEU A 39 -16.88 -16.75 -6.61
C LEU A 39 -16.73 -17.65 -7.83
N THR A 40 -17.02 -17.11 -9.00
CA THR A 40 -16.73 -17.77 -10.26
C THR A 40 -15.21 -17.85 -10.48
N GLN A 41 -14.77 -18.76 -11.36
CA GLN A 41 -13.35 -18.92 -11.69
C GLN A 41 -12.73 -17.60 -12.18
N SER A 42 -13.46 -16.83 -12.99
CA SER A 42 -13.00 -15.52 -13.48
C SER A 42 -12.83 -14.49 -12.34
N GLU A 43 -13.77 -14.45 -11.39
CA GLU A 43 -13.69 -13.55 -10.23
C GLU A 43 -12.56 -13.94 -9.26
N LEU A 44 -12.26 -15.23 -9.13
CA LEU A 44 -11.11 -15.72 -8.35
C LEU A 44 -9.78 -15.27 -8.96
N GLU A 45 -9.65 -15.38 -10.29
CA GLU A 45 -8.49 -14.90 -11.02
C GLU A 45 -8.35 -13.37 -10.92
N GLU A 46 -9.46 -12.64 -11.05
CA GLU A 46 -9.50 -11.19 -10.86
C GLU A 46 -9.03 -10.82 -9.45
N ARG A 47 -9.59 -11.45 -8.41
CA ARG A 47 -9.21 -11.20 -7.01
C ARG A 47 -7.72 -11.47 -6.75
N THR A 48 -7.19 -12.52 -7.38
CA THR A 48 -5.78 -12.90 -7.23
C THR A 48 -4.87 -11.83 -7.83
N LYS A 49 -5.15 -11.41 -9.08
CA LYS A 49 -4.40 -10.33 -9.75
C LYS A 49 -4.46 -9.02 -8.96
N LEU A 50 -5.64 -8.63 -8.48
CA LEU A 50 -5.81 -7.41 -7.70
C LEU A 50 -5.02 -7.43 -6.38
N ARG A 51 -4.99 -8.59 -5.69
CA ARG A 51 -4.21 -8.75 -4.46
C ARG A 51 -2.72 -8.69 -4.69
N GLU A 52 -2.23 -9.31 -5.75
CA GLU A 52 -0.80 -9.21 -6.11
C GLU A 52 -0.39 -7.77 -6.37
N GLU A 53 -1.21 -7.02 -7.11
CA GLU A 53 -0.94 -5.61 -7.39
C GLU A 53 -0.99 -4.75 -6.11
N TYR A 54 -1.96 -4.99 -5.24
CA TYR A 54 -2.04 -4.33 -3.94
C TYR A 54 -0.80 -4.59 -3.08
N ILE A 55 -0.34 -5.85 -2.98
CA ILE A 55 0.84 -6.21 -2.19
C ILE A 55 2.10 -5.53 -2.73
N LYS A 56 2.26 -5.46 -4.06
CA LYS A 56 3.40 -4.74 -4.68
C LYS A 56 3.41 -3.26 -4.31
N LEU A 57 2.26 -2.59 -4.42
CA LEU A 57 2.13 -1.18 -4.05
C LEU A 57 2.32 -0.95 -2.54
N PHE A 58 1.77 -1.84 -1.72
CA PHE A 58 1.93 -1.79 -0.27
C PHE A 58 3.40 -1.95 0.14
N ARG A 59 4.12 -2.93 -0.43
CA ARG A 59 5.55 -3.14 -0.14
C ARG A 59 6.38 -1.92 -0.49
N ALA A 60 6.14 -1.31 -1.65
CA ALA A 60 6.85 -0.10 -2.05
C ALA A 60 6.63 1.08 -1.09
N GLY A 61 5.39 1.29 -0.64
CA GLY A 61 5.08 2.31 0.37
C GLY A 61 5.65 1.98 1.74
N PHE A 62 5.59 0.71 2.14
CA PHE A 62 6.11 0.24 3.43
C PHE A 62 7.63 0.35 3.50
N GLU A 63 8.37 0.00 2.45
CA GLU A 63 9.82 0.18 2.38
C GLU A 63 10.22 1.65 2.57
N GLN A 64 9.54 2.59 1.90
CA GLN A 64 9.74 4.02 2.13
C GLN A 64 9.47 4.43 3.58
N GLN A 65 8.39 3.92 4.18
CA GLN A 65 8.08 4.22 5.58
C GLN A 65 9.18 3.67 6.49
N LEU A 66 9.68 2.46 6.23
CA LEU A 66 10.74 1.83 7.01
C LEU A 66 12.09 2.54 6.87
N GLU A 67 12.39 3.14 5.72
CA GLU A 67 13.60 3.95 5.52
C GLU A 67 13.57 5.25 6.35
N ASN A 68 12.38 5.77 6.64
CA ASN A 68 12.19 6.96 7.47
C ASN A 68 12.03 6.64 8.96
N THR A 69 11.80 5.37 9.32
CA THR A 69 11.70 4.94 10.72
C THR A 69 13.10 4.77 11.33
N VAL A 70 13.44 5.66 12.26
CA VAL A 70 14.66 5.55 13.08
C VAL A 70 14.36 4.67 14.27
N PHE A 71 15.13 3.59 14.45
CA PHE A 71 15.10 2.80 15.68
C PHE A 71 16.08 3.42 16.67
N VAL A 72 15.65 3.66 17.90
CA VAL A 72 16.47 4.25 18.96
C VAL A 72 16.64 3.22 20.08
N ASP A 73 17.85 3.03 20.57
CA ASP A 73 18.12 2.19 21.75
C ASP A 73 17.71 2.90 23.05
N GLU A 74 17.75 2.17 24.18
CA GLU A 74 17.46 2.72 25.51
C GLU A 74 18.41 3.86 25.93
N ASN A 75 19.54 4.01 25.23
CA ASN A 75 20.55 5.04 25.46
C ASN A 75 20.45 6.23 24.47
N GLY A 76 19.45 6.24 23.59
CA GLY A 76 19.22 7.30 22.60
C GLY A 76 20.05 7.22 21.32
N ASN A 77 20.73 6.11 21.03
CA ASN A 77 21.50 5.94 19.80
C ASN A 77 20.63 5.40 18.65
N GLU A 78 20.82 5.95 17.46
CA GLU A 78 20.14 5.50 16.23
C GLU A 78 20.67 4.15 15.74
N ILE A 79 19.85 3.11 15.83
CA ILE A 79 20.08 1.82 15.19
C ILE A 79 19.53 1.86 13.76
N LYS A 80 20.38 2.10 12.76
CA LYS A 80 19.98 1.95 11.36
C LYS A 80 19.91 0.46 11.01
N ARG A 81 18.77 -0.01 10.49
CA ARG A 81 18.66 -1.38 9.99
C ARG A 81 19.66 -1.59 8.85
N LYS A 82 20.54 -2.59 8.97
CA LYS A 82 21.32 -3.08 7.84
C LYS A 82 20.33 -3.74 6.87
N LYS A 83 20.32 -3.31 5.60
CA LYS A 83 19.67 -4.07 4.52
C LYS A 83 20.45 -5.39 4.41
N ASP A 84 19.84 -6.50 4.80
CA ASP A 84 20.37 -7.83 4.48
C ASP A 84 20.37 -7.98 2.96
N LYS A 85 21.54 -8.28 2.41
CA LYS A 85 21.86 -8.21 0.98
C LYS A 85 21.56 -9.53 0.29
#